data_AF-A0A369Y3X3-F1
#
_entry.id   AF-A0A369Y3X3-F1
#
_cell.length_a   1.000
_cell.length_b   1.000
_cell.length_c   1.000
_cell.angle_alpha   90.00
_cell.angle_beta   90.00
_cell.angle_gamma   90.00
#
_symmetry.space_group_name_H-M   'P 1'
#
loop_
_entity.id
_entity.type
_entity.pdbx_description
1 polymer ?
#
loop_
_entity_poly.entity_id
_entity_poly.type
_entity_poly.pdbx_seq_one_letter_code
_entity_poly.pdbx_strand_id
1 'polypeptide(L)'
;MRWTRVYLSMGSNIGNKYYYLLGGIFAISQLKKTKVTAVSRFYSTDPVGYLEQDEFLNCAIEIKTQLLPFELLRELQRIELKLKRERKLRWGPRTLDIDIISYGNLKLNNDDLILPHPRYKERNFVLIPLLDVIRDKSYIRSIIDYNDRSVRAEKKISLLISSCLVGKKTSYKGTASYNYIAAELLKDRFEFIETCPEVEGGLGIPRPSAERKGDKVVTIEGIDVTHEFQAGAGKALEKALKNNIKLALLKGKSPSCGIDTIYDGTFTKNMIPRNGITADELLLKGIDIIEVNKDEQ
;
A
#
# COMPACT_ATOMS: atom_id res chain seq x y z
N MET A 1 23.21 13.37 9.53
CA MET A 1 21.86 13.82 9.13
C MET A 1 20.85 13.42 10.21
N ARG A 2 19.98 14.34 10.64
CA ARG A 2 18.98 14.11 11.69
C ARG A 2 17.67 13.58 11.08
N TRP A 3 16.99 12.67 11.78
CA TRP A 3 15.63 12.27 11.43
C TRP A 3 14.67 13.45 11.64
N THR A 4 14.07 13.91 10.55
CA THR A 4 13.08 15.00 10.55
C THR A 4 11.70 14.43 10.33
N ARG A 5 10.72 14.91 11.09
CA ARG A 5 9.32 14.54 10.87
C ARG A 5 8.76 15.33 9.71
N VAL A 6 8.02 14.66 8.84
CA VAL A 6 7.32 15.27 7.71
C VAL A 6 5.88 14.76 7.71
N TYR A 7 4.94 15.66 7.45
CA TYR A 7 3.54 15.30 7.24
C TYR A 7 3.23 15.41 5.76
N LEU A 8 2.67 14.33 5.20
CA LEU A 8 2.28 14.26 3.80
C LEU A 8 0.76 14.17 3.71
N SER A 9 0.18 14.82 2.70
CA SER A 9 -1.20 14.62 2.29
C SER A 9 -1.21 13.83 0.99
N MET A 10 -2.09 12.84 0.88
CA MET A 10 -2.21 11.98 -0.28
C MET A 10 -3.67 11.96 -0.76
N GLY A 11 -3.85 12.00 -2.08
CA GLY A 11 -5.17 12.00 -2.71
C GLY A 11 -5.23 11.13 -3.97
N SER A 12 -6.38 10.52 -4.24
CA SER A 12 -6.63 9.71 -5.45
C SER A 12 -8.10 9.81 -5.87
N ASN A 13 -8.38 9.93 -7.17
CA ASN A 13 -9.75 9.96 -7.70
C ASN A 13 -9.96 9.15 -8.99
N ILE A 14 -9.02 8.30 -9.38
CA ILE A 14 -9.18 7.39 -10.51
C ILE A 14 -9.21 5.95 -10.01
N GLY A 15 -10.10 5.14 -10.57
CA GLY A 15 -10.03 3.68 -10.48
C GLY A 15 -10.06 3.20 -9.04
N ASN A 16 -9.20 2.23 -8.71
CA ASN A 16 -9.09 1.76 -7.33
C ASN A 16 -8.28 2.74 -6.47
N LYS A 17 -8.97 3.71 -5.88
CA LYS A 17 -8.37 4.77 -5.04
C LYS A 17 -7.54 4.21 -3.89
N TYR A 18 -7.99 3.10 -3.28
CA TYR A 18 -7.24 2.43 -2.21
C TYR A 18 -5.96 1.77 -2.72
N TYR A 19 -5.98 1.18 -3.92
CA TYR A 19 -4.78 0.63 -4.55
C TYR A 19 -3.69 1.71 -4.68
N TYR A 20 -4.04 2.89 -5.17
CA TYR A 20 -3.07 3.97 -5.35
C TYR A 20 -2.56 4.56 -4.04
N LEU A 21 -3.44 4.84 -3.07
CA LEU A 21 -3.02 5.39 -1.79
C LEU A 21 -2.15 4.38 -1.02
N LEU A 22 -2.57 3.12 -0.91
CA LEU A 22 -1.79 2.09 -0.22
C LEU A 22 -0.49 1.78 -0.97
N GLY A 23 -0.53 1.70 -2.30
CA GLY A 23 0.67 1.54 -3.14
C GLY A 23 1.67 2.67 -2.90
N GLY A 24 1.21 3.92 -2.78
CA GLY A 24 2.03 5.07 -2.42
C GLY A 24 2.63 4.95 -1.02
N ILE A 25 1.83 4.56 -0.02
CA ILE A 25 2.29 4.38 1.37
C ILE A 25 3.37 3.30 1.46
N PHE A 26 3.16 2.14 0.83
CA PHE A 26 4.16 1.07 0.80
C PHE A 26 5.40 1.48 -0.01
N ALA A 27 5.25 2.20 -1.13
CA ALA A 27 6.39 2.70 -1.89
C ALA A 27 7.24 3.70 -1.08
N ILE A 28 6.61 4.62 -0.34
CA ILE A 28 7.29 5.54 0.57
C ILE A 28 8.03 4.78 1.66
N SER A 29 7.47 3.68 2.16
CA SER A 29 8.12 2.86 3.19
C SER A 29 9.38 2.15 2.71
N GLN A 30 9.52 1.96 1.38
CA GLN A 30 10.72 1.37 0.78
C GLN A 30 11.80 2.41 0.49
N LEU A 31 11.54 3.71 0.68
CA LEU A 31 12.56 4.74 0.51
C LEU A 31 13.64 4.61 1.57
N LYS A 32 14.91 4.60 1.14
CA LYS A 32 16.05 4.61 2.06
C LYS A 32 15.99 5.82 2.98
N LYS A 33 16.39 5.63 4.24
CA LYS A 33 16.40 6.68 5.27
C LYS A 33 15.03 7.34 5.51
N THR A 34 13.94 6.63 5.24
CA THR A 34 12.56 7.09 5.47
C THR A 34 11.78 6.00 6.19
N LYS A 35 10.91 6.41 7.12
CA LYS A 35 10.02 5.51 7.88
C LYS A 35 8.64 6.12 7.94
N VAL A 36 7.61 5.38 7.55
CA VAL A 36 6.22 5.76 7.82
C VAL A 36 5.91 5.45 9.28
N THR A 37 5.47 6.45 10.04
CA THR A 37 5.24 6.35 11.47
C THR A 37 3.77 6.47 11.87
N ALA A 38 2.91 7.00 10.99
CA ALA A 38 1.47 7.00 11.20
C ALA A 38 0.71 7.12 9.87
N VAL A 39 -0.50 6.56 9.82
CA VAL A 39 -1.45 6.70 8.71
C VAL A 39 -2.81 7.12 9.29
N SER A 40 -3.42 8.15 8.72
CA SER A 40 -4.76 8.61 9.11
C SER A 40 -5.84 7.59 8.74
N ARG A 41 -7.09 7.90 9.04
CA ARG A 41 -8.23 7.31 8.34
C ARG A 41 -8.26 7.78 6.89
N PHE A 42 -9.08 7.12 6.08
CA PHE A 42 -9.35 7.53 4.71
C PHE A 42 -10.63 8.35 4.68
N TYR A 43 -10.63 9.40 3.88
CA TYR A 43 -11.72 10.37 3.80
C TYR A 43 -12.14 10.59 2.35
N SER A 44 -13.42 10.41 2.06
CA SER A 44 -14.01 10.82 0.78
C SER A 44 -14.28 12.32 0.79
N THR A 45 -14.01 12.97 -0.33
CA THR A 45 -14.36 14.37 -0.54
C THR A 45 -14.99 14.59 -1.91
N ASP A 46 -16.04 15.41 -1.93
CA ASP A 46 -16.66 15.87 -3.17
C ASP A 46 -15.60 16.52 -4.09
N PRO A 47 -15.70 16.33 -5.42
CA PRO A 47 -14.77 16.96 -6.34
C PRO A 47 -14.90 18.48 -6.30
N VAL A 48 -13.76 19.17 -6.17
CA VAL A 48 -13.71 20.63 -6.22
C VAL A 48 -13.48 21.08 -7.67
N GLY A 49 -14.41 21.84 -8.24
CA GLY A 49 -14.29 22.37 -9.61
C GLY A 49 -15.10 21.56 -10.64
N TYR A 50 -14.43 20.75 -11.46
CA TYR A 50 -15.10 19.95 -12.50
C TYR A 50 -15.97 18.87 -11.83
N LEU A 51 -17.30 18.97 -11.95
CA LEU A 51 -18.24 18.16 -11.18
C LEU A 51 -18.47 16.75 -11.77
N GLU A 52 -18.09 16.51 -13.02
CA GLU A 52 -18.15 15.18 -13.65
C GLU A 52 -16.85 14.39 -13.41
N GLN A 53 -16.53 14.13 -12.14
CA GLN A 53 -15.44 13.23 -11.77
C GLN A 53 -15.79 12.48 -10.48
N ASP A 54 -15.18 11.31 -10.28
CA ASP A 54 -15.34 10.55 -9.04
C ASP A 54 -14.85 11.36 -7.83
N GLU A 55 -15.45 11.12 -6.67
CA GLU A 55 -14.98 11.65 -5.39
C GLU A 55 -13.51 11.31 -5.15
N PHE A 56 -12.78 12.23 -4.54
CA PHE A 56 -11.42 11.96 -4.08
C PHE A 56 -11.45 11.12 -2.82
N LEU A 57 -10.50 10.19 -2.70
CA LEU A 57 -10.13 9.55 -1.45
C LEU A 57 -8.82 10.17 -0.97
N ASN A 58 -8.81 10.63 0.27
CA ASN A 58 -7.68 11.35 0.87
C ASN A 58 -7.22 10.68 2.16
N CYS A 59 -5.92 10.74 2.42
CA CYS A 59 -5.35 10.43 3.72
C CYS A 59 -4.13 11.32 4.00
N ALA A 60 -3.75 11.42 5.27
CA ALA A 60 -2.48 12.00 5.70
C ALA A 60 -1.59 10.91 6.31
N ILE A 61 -0.28 11.04 6.11
CA ILE A 61 0.71 10.16 6.74
C ILE A 61 1.78 10.98 7.45
N GLU A 62 2.23 10.48 8.59
CA GLU A 62 3.46 10.94 9.23
C GLU A 62 4.61 10.06 8.76
N ILE A 63 5.69 10.69 8.30
CA ILE A 63 6.96 10.02 8.08
C ILE A 63 8.06 10.66 8.94
N LYS A 64 9.10 9.89 9.21
CA LYS A 64 10.41 10.40 9.60
C LYS A 64 11.39 10.11 8.47
N THR A 65 12.17 11.11 8.07
CA THR A 65 13.18 10.91 7.02
C THR A 65 14.48 11.66 7.34
N GLN A 66 15.60 11.18 6.80
CA GLN A 66 16.88 11.90 6.79
C GLN A 66 17.20 12.50 5.42
N LEU A 67 16.32 12.34 4.42
CA LEU A 67 16.44 13.02 3.13
C LEU A 67 16.39 14.54 3.33
N LEU A 68 16.85 15.29 2.35
CA LEU A 68 16.60 16.73 2.25
C LEU A 68 15.22 16.98 1.61
N PRO A 69 14.59 18.17 1.83
CA PRO A 69 13.26 18.45 1.29
C PRO A 69 13.13 18.21 -0.23
N PHE A 70 14.10 18.67 -1.01
CA PHE A 70 14.12 18.47 -2.46
C PHE A 70 14.43 17.03 -2.88
N GLU A 71 15.18 16.27 -2.07
CA GLU A 71 15.40 14.84 -2.31
C GLU A 71 14.11 14.07 -2.07
N LEU A 72 13.41 14.35 -0.97
CA LEU A 72 12.11 13.76 -0.69
C LEU A 72 11.11 14.10 -1.81
N LEU A 73 11.02 15.37 -2.22
CA LEU A 73 10.14 15.80 -3.30
C LEU A 73 10.37 14.97 -4.59
N ARG A 74 11.63 14.80 -5.00
CA ARG A 74 11.97 13.98 -6.18
C ARG A 74 11.54 12.52 -6.02
N GLU A 75 11.74 11.92 -4.85
CA GLU A 75 11.31 10.54 -4.58
C GLU A 75 9.79 10.40 -4.60
N LEU A 76 9.05 11.36 -4.02
CA LEU A 76 7.59 11.36 -4.05
C LEU A 76 7.05 11.50 -5.48
N GLN A 77 7.61 12.42 -6.28
CA GLN A 77 7.26 12.56 -7.70
C GLN A 77 7.57 11.30 -8.51
N ARG A 78 8.67 10.60 -8.21
CA ARG A 78 9.01 9.31 -8.82
C ARG A 78 7.98 8.23 -8.47
N ILE A 79 7.50 8.19 -7.23
CA ILE A 79 6.44 7.28 -6.79
C ILE A 79 5.13 7.57 -7.52
N GLU A 80 4.72 8.85 -7.60
CA GLU A 80 3.55 9.26 -8.37
C GLU A 80 3.66 8.83 -9.84
N LEU A 81 4.81 9.07 -10.47
CA LEU A 81 5.06 8.68 -11.86
C LEU A 81 4.94 7.16 -12.06
N LYS A 82 5.48 6.36 -11.13
CA LYS A 82 5.38 4.89 -11.19
C LYS A 82 3.94 4.40 -11.04
N LEU A 83 3.12 5.10 -10.26
CA LEU A 83 1.72 4.76 -10.00
C LEU A 83 0.73 5.48 -10.95
N LYS A 84 1.21 6.16 -12.00
CA LYS A 84 0.33 6.77 -13.01
C LYS A 84 -0.26 5.73 -13.96
N ARG A 85 -1.59 5.75 -14.07
CA ARG A 85 -2.33 5.23 -15.23
C ARG A 85 -2.26 6.28 -16.33
N GLU A 86 -2.14 5.87 -17.59
CA GLU A 86 -1.94 6.78 -18.73
C GLU A 86 -2.91 7.98 -18.71
N ARG A 87 -2.36 9.20 -18.76
CA ARG A 87 -3.11 10.47 -18.71
C ARG A 87 -3.76 10.77 -20.06
N LYS A 88 -5.04 11.16 -20.07
CA LYS A 88 -5.73 11.70 -21.27
C LYS A 88 -5.97 13.22 -21.25
N LEU A 89 -5.90 13.93 -20.12
CA LEU A 89 -6.15 15.40 -20.03
C LEU A 89 -5.30 16.14 -18.97
N ARG A 90 -5.03 17.44 -19.21
CA ARG A 90 -4.36 18.39 -18.29
C ARG A 90 -5.42 18.92 -17.30
N TRP A 91 -5.14 18.85 -15.99
CA TRP A 91 -6.11 18.99 -14.86
C TRP A 91 -7.13 17.85 -14.74
N GLY A 92 -6.96 16.78 -15.49
CA GLY A 92 -7.78 15.58 -15.37
C GLY A 92 -7.50 14.80 -14.08
N PRO A 93 -8.30 13.75 -13.85
CA PRO A 93 -8.18 12.87 -12.69
C PRO A 93 -6.73 12.38 -12.45
N ARG A 94 -6.35 12.18 -11.19
CA ARG A 94 -5.02 11.68 -10.78
C ARG A 94 -5.17 10.31 -10.13
N THR A 95 -4.26 9.41 -10.49
CA THR A 95 -4.15 8.13 -9.79
C THR A 95 -3.63 8.32 -8.38
N LEU A 96 -2.61 9.15 -8.20
CA LEU A 96 -2.05 9.51 -6.90
C LEU A 96 -1.46 10.92 -6.95
N ASP A 97 -1.71 11.68 -5.89
CA ASP A 97 -1.12 12.99 -5.61
C ASP A 97 -0.54 12.96 -4.20
N ILE A 98 0.68 13.47 -4.01
CA ILE A 98 1.39 13.47 -2.73
C ILE A 98 1.99 14.85 -2.46
N ASP A 99 1.40 15.58 -1.52
CA ASP A 99 1.85 16.91 -1.11
C ASP A 99 2.63 16.86 0.21
N ILE A 100 3.79 17.55 0.26
CA ILE A 100 4.53 17.78 1.50
C ILE A 100 3.87 18.95 2.25
N ILE A 101 3.17 18.66 3.35
CA ILE A 101 2.48 19.69 4.14
C ILE A 101 3.44 20.46 5.03
N SER A 102 4.34 19.77 5.72
CA SER A 102 5.36 20.40 6.57
C SER A 102 6.58 19.51 6.75
N TYR A 103 7.74 20.14 6.99
CA TYR A 103 9.04 19.47 7.10
C TYR A 103 9.76 19.92 8.38
N GLY A 104 9.49 19.26 9.50
CA GLY A 104 9.85 19.77 10.82
C GLY A 104 9.32 21.18 11.02
N ASN A 105 10.19 22.10 11.42
CA ASN A 105 9.87 23.53 11.57
C ASN A 105 10.42 24.37 10.40
N LEU A 106 10.82 23.72 9.30
CA LEU A 106 11.43 24.41 8.17
C LEU A 106 10.39 25.32 7.48
N LYS A 107 10.77 26.59 7.31
CA LYS A 107 10.13 27.50 6.37
C LYS A 107 10.99 27.56 5.12
N LEU A 108 10.40 27.24 3.98
CA LEU A 108 11.06 27.26 2.68
C LEU A 108 10.16 28.01 1.71
N ASN A 109 10.74 28.95 0.96
CA ASN A 109 10.05 29.63 -0.12
C ASN A 109 10.96 29.57 -1.34
N ASN A 110 10.71 28.60 -2.20
CA ASN A 110 11.43 28.36 -3.43
C ASN A 110 10.41 27.99 -4.52
N ASP A 111 10.72 28.31 -5.77
CA ASP A 111 9.81 28.12 -6.92
C ASP A 111 9.33 26.67 -7.06
N ASP A 112 10.19 25.70 -6.73
CA ASP A 112 9.86 24.27 -6.82
C ASP A 112 9.23 23.70 -5.54
N LEU A 113 9.38 24.37 -4.39
CA LEU A 113 8.91 23.87 -3.10
C LEU A 113 8.70 24.99 -2.06
N ILE A 114 7.45 25.13 -1.61
CA ILE A 114 7.06 26.05 -0.54
C ILE A 114 6.63 25.24 0.69
N LEU A 115 7.25 25.50 1.85
CA LEU A 115 6.98 24.83 3.12
C LEU A 115 6.74 25.84 4.26
N PRO A 116 5.73 25.59 5.12
CA PRO A 116 4.69 24.59 4.95
C PRO A 116 3.83 24.87 3.71
N HIS A 117 3.13 23.86 3.19
CA HIS A 117 2.39 23.96 1.92
C HIS A 117 1.45 25.18 1.92
N PRO A 118 1.52 26.10 0.96
CA PRO A 118 0.93 27.44 1.09
C PRO A 118 -0.58 27.44 1.35
N ARG A 119 -1.28 26.44 0.80
CA ARG A 119 -2.75 26.34 0.83
C ARG A 119 -3.29 25.24 1.75
N TYR A 120 -2.47 24.58 2.56
CA TYR A 120 -2.99 23.46 3.38
C TYR A 120 -4.06 23.92 4.38
N LYS A 121 -3.99 25.18 4.83
CA LYS A 121 -4.89 25.79 5.81
C LYS A 121 -6.29 26.05 5.27
N GLU A 122 -6.46 26.08 3.96
CA GLU A 122 -7.73 26.37 3.28
C GLU A 122 -8.47 25.08 2.90
N ARG A 123 -7.90 23.91 3.21
CA ARG A 123 -8.33 22.62 2.65
C ARG A 123 -8.66 21.63 3.76
N ASN A 124 -9.94 21.49 4.08
CA ASN A 124 -10.38 20.53 5.08
C ASN A 124 -10.04 19.08 4.73
N PHE A 125 -10.01 18.73 3.44
CA PHE A 125 -9.56 17.40 3.00
C PHE A 125 -8.08 17.12 3.29
N VAL A 126 -7.30 18.15 3.65
CA VAL A 126 -5.94 18.03 4.18
C VAL A 126 -5.96 18.09 5.71
N LEU A 127 -6.67 19.07 6.28
CA LEU A 127 -6.67 19.33 7.73
C LEU A 127 -7.30 18.20 8.55
N ILE A 128 -8.42 17.64 8.09
CA ILE A 128 -9.15 16.60 8.81
C ILE A 128 -8.32 15.30 8.88
N PRO A 129 -7.77 14.75 7.78
CA PRO A 129 -6.86 13.61 7.88
C PRO A 129 -5.59 13.92 8.70
N LEU A 130 -5.08 15.16 8.62
CA LEU A 130 -3.89 15.57 9.38
C LEU A 130 -4.12 15.49 10.90
N LEU A 131 -5.35 15.73 11.38
CA LEU A 131 -5.70 15.57 12.81
C LEU A 131 -5.46 14.15 13.34
N ASP A 132 -5.50 13.13 12.50
CA ASP A 132 -5.29 11.75 12.93
C ASP A 132 -3.82 11.45 13.23
N VAL A 133 -2.89 12.16 12.57
CA VAL A 133 -1.46 11.85 12.60
C VAL A 133 -0.61 12.94 13.25
N ILE A 134 -1.09 14.19 13.31
CA ILE A 134 -0.34 15.30 13.90
C ILE A 134 -0.28 15.20 15.43
N ARG A 135 0.88 15.52 16.00
CA ARG A 135 1.08 15.47 17.46
C ARG A 135 0.32 16.56 18.21
N ASP A 136 0.49 17.81 17.79
CA ASP A 136 -0.24 18.93 18.36
C ASP A 136 -1.40 19.28 17.45
N LYS A 137 -2.61 19.00 17.95
CA LYS A 137 -3.87 19.18 17.22
C LYS A 137 -4.48 20.56 17.45
N SER A 138 -3.98 21.35 18.41
CA SER A 138 -4.61 22.61 18.83
C SER A 138 -4.76 23.60 17.67
N TYR A 139 -3.66 23.87 16.96
CA TYR A 139 -3.65 24.76 15.81
C TYR A 139 -4.46 24.22 14.64
N ILE A 140 -4.37 22.93 14.33
CA ILE A 140 -5.15 22.35 13.23
C ILE A 140 -6.65 22.42 13.53
N ARG A 141 -7.07 22.14 14.78
CA ARG A 141 -8.47 22.27 15.21
C ARG A 141 -8.99 23.69 15.13
N SER A 142 -8.14 24.71 15.30
CA SER A 142 -8.59 26.11 15.26
C SER A 142 -8.80 26.66 13.86
N ILE A 143 -8.27 25.98 12.82
CA ILE A 143 -8.36 26.44 11.43
C ILE A 143 -9.26 25.58 10.54
N ILE A 144 -9.84 24.50 11.08
CA ILE A 144 -10.83 23.68 10.36
C ILE A 144 -12.14 24.46 10.27
N ASP A 145 -12.72 24.50 9.07
CA ASP A 145 -14.10 24.93 8.90
C ASP A 145 -15.04 23.76 9.23
N TYR A 146 -15.68 23.77 10.40
CA TYR A 146 -16.59 22.71 10.82
C TYR A 146 -17.97 22.76 10.13
N ASN A 147 -18.26 23.81 9.35
CA ASN A 147 -19.49 23.88 8.56
C ASN A 147 -19.37 23.12 7.24
N ASP A 148 -18.15 22.89 6.76
CA ASP A 148 -17.90 22.10 5.57
C ASP A 148 -18.17 20.60 5.83
N ARG A 149 -19.16 20.08 5.10
CA ARG A 149 -19.61 18.67 5.14
C ARG A 149 -19.09 17.84 3.97
N SER A 150 -18.24 18.42 3.12
CA SER A 150 -17.69 17.73 1.95
C SER A 150 -16.73 16.60 2.34
N VAL A 151 -16.08 16.68 3.51
CA VAL A 151 -15.12 15.68 3.99
C VAL A 151 -15.80 14.64 4.86
N ARG A 152 -15.84 13.39 4.40
CA ARG A 152 -16.52 12.28 5.07
C ARG A 152 -15.54 11.17 5.38
N ALA A 153 -15.54 10.67 6.61
CA ALA A 153 -14.70 9.53 6.97
C ALA A 153 -15.27 8.26 6.34
N GLU A 154 -14.43 7.52 5.60
CA GLU A 154 -14.84 6.27 4.99
C GLU A 154 -15.04 5.17 6.05
N LYS A 155 -15.94 4.24 5.72
CA LYS A 155 -16.07 2.98 6.47
C LYS A 155 -14.86 2.09 6.18
N LYS A 156 -14.57 1.18 7.10
CA LYS A 156 -13.55 0.15 6.84
C LYS A 156 -14.01 -0.72 5.69
N ILE A 157 -13.10 -1.02 4.77
CA ILE A 157 -13.30 -2.02 3.73
C ILE A 157 -12.47 -3.26 4.05
N SER A 158 -12.87 -4.39 3.48
CA SER A 158 -12.14 -5.65 3.64
C SER A 158 -10.99 -5.75 2.62
N LEU A 159 -9.81 -6.14 3.10
CA LEU A 159 -8.64 -6.44 2.27
C LEU A 159 -8.21 -7.88 2.49
N LEU A 160 -7.84 -8.57 1.40
CA LEU A 160 -7.19 -9.87 1.51
C LEU A 160 -5.72 -9.62 1.89
N ILE A 161 -5.17 -10.35 2.84
CA ILE A 161 -3.77 -10.16 3.24
C ILE A 161 -3.05 -11.48 3.45
N SER A 162 -1.80 -11.58 2.99
CA SER A 162 -0.95 -12.72 3.33
C SER A 162 -0.75 -12.80 4.86
N SER A 163 -1.15 -13.92 5.49
CA SER A 163 -1.09 -14.09 6.96
C SER A 163 0.30 -13.81 7.56
N CYS A 164 1.35 -14.06 6.78
CA CYS A 164 2.72 -13.83 7.22
C CYS A 164 3.10 -12.35 7.39
N LEU A 165 2.40 -11.43 6.72
CA LEU A 165 2.61 -9.98 6.84
C LEU A 165 2.10 -9.45 8.19
N VAL A 166 1.09 -10.09 8.76
CA VAL A 166 0.52 -9.76 10.08
C VAL A 166 1.12 -10.60 11.22
N GLY A 167 2.25 -11.27 10.97
CA GLY A 167 3.04 -11.93 12.01
C GLY A 167 2.79 -13.44 12.18
N LYS A 168 1.90 -14.07 11.40
CA LYS A 168 1.72 -15.52 11.47
C LYS A 168 2.92 -16.25 10.83
N LYS A 169 3.40 -17.29 11.50
CA LYS A 169 4.59 -18.07 11.11
C LYS A 169 4.29 -19.08 9.99
N THR A 170 3.78 -18.62 8.85
CA THR A 170 3.26 -19.52 7.78
C THR A 170 4.23 -19.73 6.61
N SER A 171 5.42 -19.12 6.64
CA SER A 171 6.43 -19.34 5.58
C SER A 171 6.97 -20.78 5.61
N TYR A 172 7.61 -21.19 4.52
CA TYR A 172 8.24 -22.50 4.41
C TYR A 172 9.31 -22.74 5.50
N LYS A 173 9.92 -21.69 6.04
CA LYS A 173 10.88 -21.75 7.16
C LYS A 173 10.23 -21.76 8.55
N GLY A 174 8.90 -21.72 8.66
CA GLY A 174 8.22 -21.54 9.96
C GLY A 174 8.43 -20.16 10.58
N THR A 175 8.66 -19.14 9.75
CA THR A 175 8.84 -17.74 10.18
C THR A 175 7.75 -16.84 9.60
N ALA A 176 7.61 -15.62 10.15
CA ALA A 176 6.74 -14.59 9.61
C ALA A 176 7.51 -13.64 8.68
N SER A 177 6.78 -13.00 7.76
CA SER A 177 7.28 -11.89 6.93
C SER A 177 6.64 -10.59 7.38
N TYR A 178 6.69 -10.34 8.69
CA TYR A 178 6.02 -9.22 9.33
C TYR A 178 6.33 -7.89 8.63
N ASN A 179 5.30 -7.08 8.43
CA ASN A 179 5.40 -5.72 7.91
C ASN A 179 4.67 -4.77 8.88
N TYR A 180 5.39 -3.81 9.45
CA TYR A 180 4.87 -2.90 10.48
C TYR A 180 3.72 -2.03 9.98
N ILE A 181 3.75 -1.60 8.72
CA ILE A 181 2.69 -0.77 8.16
C ILE A 181 1.40 -1.57 8.09
N ALA A 182 1.44 -2.76 7.51
CA ALA A 182 0.28 -3.63 7.40
C ALA A 182 -0.24 -4.03 8.79
N ALA A 183 0.65 -4.51 9.66
CA ALA A 183 0.29 -5.09 10.95
C ALA A 183 -0.13 -4.06 12.01
N GLU A 184 0.45 -2.85 12.02
CA GLU A 184 0.21 -1.87 13.09
C GLU A 184 -0.47 -0.60 12.61
N LEU A 185 -0.06 -0.04 11.47
CA LEU A 185 -0.60 1.24 11.01
C LEU A 185 -1.93 1.08 10.29
N LEU A 186 -2.17 -0.07 9.64
CA LEU A 186 -3.34 -0.32 8.82
C LEU A 186 -4.37 -1.28 9.46
N LYS A 187 -4.02 -2.05 10.50
CA LYS A 187 -4.94 -3.02 11.15
C LYS A 187 -6.27 -2.40 11.61
N ASP A 188 -6.24 -1.14 12.04
CA ASP A 188 -7.43 -0.43 12.50
C ASP A 188 -8.08 0.42 11.40
N ARG A 189 -7.57 0.35 10.17
CA ARG A 189 -8.08 1.08 9.00
C ARG A 189 -8.86 0.19 8.04
N PHE A 190 -8.59 -1.10 8.06
CA PHE A 190 -9.19 -2.10 7.20
C PHE A 190 -9.65 -3.32 7.99
N GLU A 191 -10.53 -4.11 7.39
CA GLU A 191 -10.86 -5.45 7.87
C GLU A 191 -10.00 -6.45 7.12
N PHE A 192 -9.09 -7.13 7.81
CA PHE A 192 -8.20 -8.08 7.16
C PHE A 192 -8.81 -9.47 7.09
N ILE A 193 -8.96 -9.97 5.87
CA ILE A 193 -9.24 -11.37 5.58
C ILE A 193 -7.91 -12.05 5.28
N GLU A 194 -7.39 -12.77 6.26
CA GLU A 194 -6.09 -13.41 6.13
C GLU A 194 -6.14 -14.65 5.23
N THR A 195 -5.07 -14.85 4.46
CA THR A 195 -4.82 -16.09 3.73
C THR A 195 -3.36 -16.50 3.74
N CYS A 196 -3.10 -17.78 3.89
CA CYS A 196 -1.85 -18.39 3.46
C CYS A 196 -2.19 -19.50 2.46
N PRO A 197 -2.13 -19.21 1.14
CA PRO A 197 -2.54 -20.16 0.12
C PRO A 197 -1.85 -21.50 0.25
N GLU A 198 -0.55 -21.52 0.54
CA GLU A 198 0.22 -22.77 0.66
C GLU A 198 -0.28 -23.65 1.81
N VAL A 199 -0.58 -23.07 2.98
CA VAL A 199 -1.05 -23.82 4.17
C VAL A 199 -2.51 -24.22 4.00
N GLU A 200 -3.33 -23.32 3.48
CA GLU A 200 -4.74 -23.59 3.18
C GLU A 200 -4.87 -24.65 2.08
N GLY A 201 -3.90 -24.74 1.19
CA GLY A 201 -3.76 -25.77 0.16
C GLY A 201 -3.37 -27.15 0.69
N GLY A 202 -2.91 -27.25 1.95
CA GLY A 202 -2.56 -28.51 2.61
C GLY A 202 -1.08 -28.67 2.95
N LEU A 203 -0.22 -27.69 2.63
CA LEU A 203 1.20 -27.79 2.96
C LEU A 203 1.48 -27.48 4.43
N GLY A 204 2.47 -28.18 5.00
CA GLY A 204 2.89 -28.00 6.39
C GLY A 204 3.66 -26.69 6.69
N ILE A 205 3.96 -26.54 7.98
CA ILE A 205 4.84 -25.50 8.52
C ILE A 205 5.82 -26.19 9.50
N PRO A 206 7.15 -26.15 9.27
CA PRO A 206 7.80 -25.74 8.02
C PRO A 206 7.48 -26.71 6.87
N ARG A 207 7.89 -26.37 5.66
CA ARG A 207 7.79 -27.20 4.46
C ARG A 207 9.02 -26.97 3.57
N PRO A 208 9.32 -27.89 2.64
CA PRO A 208 10.37 -27.64 1.66
C PRO A 208 10.13 -26.37 0.85
N SER A 209 11.23 -25.74 0.41
CA SER A 209 11.13 -24.61 -0.52
C SER A 209 10.58 -25.10 -1.84
N ALA A 210 9.67 -24.36 -2.44
CA ALA A 210 9.09 -24.69 -3.73
C ALA A 210 9.13 -23.48 -4.66
N GLU A 211 9.28 -23.73 -5.95
CA GLU A 211 9.30 -22.71 -7.00
C GLU A 211 8.41 -23.15 -8.17
N ARG A 212 7.85 -22.17 -8.88
CA ARG A 212 6.98 -22.42 -10.02
C ARG A 212 7.83 -22.64 -11.27
N LYS A 213 7.59 -23.75 -11.99
CA LYS A 213 8.24 -24.09 -13.26
C LYS A 213 7.18 -24.37 -14.31
N GLY A 214 6.90 -23.38 -15.16
CA GLY A 214 5.77 -23.46 -16.08
C GLY A 214 4.46 -23.49 -15.29
N ASP A 215 3.63 -24.49 -15.54
CA ASP A 215 2.34 -24.67 -14.86
C ASP A 215 2.43 -25.53 -13.60
N LYS A 216 3.64 -26.02 -13.28
CA LYS A 216 3.91 -26.82 -12.09
C LYS A 216 4.54 -25.99 -10.98
N VAL A 217 4.37 -26.45 -9.75
CA VAL A 217 5.17 -26.03 -8.59
C VAL A 217 5.89 -27.24 -8.06
N VAL A 218 7.21 -27.13 -7.95
CA VAL A 218 8.08 -28.25 -7.56
C VAL A 218 8.91 -27.83 -6.38
N THR A 219 9.14 -28.74 -5.42
CA THR A 219 10.04 -28.50 -4.30
C THR A 219 11.51 -28.61 -4.72
N ILE A 220 12.42 -28.17 -3.85
CA ILE A 220 13.87 -28.31 -4.11
C ILE A 220 14.31 -29.78 -4.20
N GLU A 221 13.56 -30.69 -3.61
CA GLU A 221 13.74 -32.15 -3.70
C GLU A 221 13.09 -32.75 -4.95
N GLY A 222 12.47 -31.95 -5.81
CA GLY A 222 11.82 -32.42 -7.05
C GLY A 222 10.40 -32.94 -6.87
N ILE A 223 9.77 -32.72 -5.72
CA ILE A 223 8.39 -33.17 -5.45
C ILE A 223 7.40 -32.20 -6.08
N ASP A 224 6.46 -32.72 -6.88
CA ASP A 224 5.37 -31.93 -7.46
C ASP A 224 4.32 -31.61 -6.39
N VAL A 225 4.15 -30.33 -6.07
CA VAL A 225 3.18 -29.81 -5.08
C VAL A 225 2.17 -28.87 -5.76
N THR A 226 1.96 -29.03 -7.07
CA THR A 226 1.10 -28.14 -7.85
C THR A 226 -0.34 -28.14 -7.33
N HIS A 227 -0.86 -29.30 -6.93
CA HIS A 227 -2.23 -29.45 -6.46
C HIS A 227 -2.49 -28.59 -5.21
N GLU A 228 -1.60 -28.62 -4.22
CA GLU A 228 -1.73 -27.84 -2.99
C GLU A 228 -1.71 -26.35 -3.29
N PHE A 229 -0.83 -25.90 -4.18
CA PHE A 229 -0.75 -24.50 -4.58
C PHE A 229 -2.03 -24.01 -5.30
N GLN A 230 -2.59 -24.83 -6.20
CA GLN A 230 -3.85 -24.53 -6.89
C GLN A 230 -5.05 -24.56 -5.93
N ALA A 231 -5.15 -25.58 -5.07
CA ALA A 231 -6.20 -25.66 -4.05
C ALA A 231 -6.15 -24.47 -3.08
N GLY A 232 -4.94 -24.05 -2.71
CA GLY A 232 -4.68 -22.87 -1.89
C GLY A 232 -5.11 -21.56 -2.56
N ALA A 233 -4.77 -21.40 -3.82
CA ALA A 233 -5.16 -20.23 -4.62
C ALA A 233 -6.69 -20.13 -4.74
N GLY A 234 -7.37 -21.25 -5.04
CA GLY A 234 -8.82 -21.31 -5.10
C GLY A 234 -9.51 -20.91 -3.78
N LYS A 235 -8.97 -21.35 -2.63
CA LYS A 235 -9.46 -20.93 -1.31
C LYS A 235 -9.25 -19.45 -1.03
N ALA A 236 -8.10 -18.89 -1.42
CA ALA A 236 -7.83 -17.46 -1.28
C ALA A 236 -8.79 -16.63 -2.15
N LEU A 237 -9.07 -17.08 -3.38
CA LEU A 237 -10.04 -16.46 -4.26
C LEU A 237 -11.46 -16.57 -3.71
N GLU A 238 -11.87 -17.73 -3.20
CA GLU A 238 -13.18 -17.92 -2.57
C GLU A 238 -13.38 -16.94 -1.41
N LYS A 239 -12.39 -16.81 -0.53
CA LYS A 239 -12.39 -15.81 0.55
C LYS A 239 -12.56 -14.39 0.02
N ALA A 240 -11.84 -14.04 -1.04
CA ALA A 240 -11.92 -12.70 -1.63
C ALA A 240 -13.32 -12.42 -2.20
N LEU A 241 -13.88 -13.36 -2.97
CA LEU A 241 -15.20 -13.23 -3.57
C LEU A 241 -16.31 -13.17 -2.51
N LYS A 242 -16.28 -14.07 -1.52
CA LYS A 242 -17.27 -14.13 -0.43
C LYS A 242 -17.33 -12.84 0.39
N ASN A 243 -16.20 -12.15 0.53
CA ASN A 243 -16.09 -10.91 1.30
C ASN A 243 -16.08 -9.65 0.40
N ASN A 244 -16.42 -9.77 -0.89
CA ASN A 244 -16.44 -8.67 -1.86
C ASN A 244 -15.12 -7.86 -1.94
N ILE A 245 -13.98 -8.53 -1.73
CA ILE A 245 -12.66 -7.90 -1.72
C ILE A 245 -12.26 -7.48 -3.14
N LYS A 246 -11.74 -6.25 -3.26
CA LYS A 246 -11.25 -5.69 -4.53
C LYS A 246 -9.74 -5.41 -4.53
N LEU A 247 -9.08 -5.58 -3.39
CA LEU A 247 -7.67 -5.29 -3.22
C LEU A 247 -7.02 -6.28 -2.24
N ALA A 248 -5.88 -6.83 -2.61
CA ALA A 248 -5.09 -7.74 -1.80
C ALA A 248 -3.70 -7.18 -1.49
N LEU A 249 -3.21 -7.44 -0.27
CA LEU A 249 -1.85 -7.17 0.19
C LEU A 249 -1.08 -8.48 0.26
N LEU A 250 -0.27 -8.76 -0.75
CA LEU A 250 0.40 -10.06 -0.90
C LEU A 250 1.89 -9.96 -0.65
N LYS A 251 2.45 -10.98 0.01
CA LYS A 251 3.90 -11.08 0.25
C LYS A 251 4.64 -11.29 -1.07
N GLY A 252 5.60 -10.41 -1.36
CA GLY A 252 6.48 -10.53 -2.52
C GLY A 252 7.39 -11.76 -2.50
N LYS A 253 7.89 -12.13 -3.69
CA LYS A 253 8.83 -13.24 -3.93
C LYS A 253 8.36 -14.61 -3.42
N SER A 254 7.05 -14.87 -3.44
CA SER A 254 6.46 -16.18 -3.17
C SER A 254 5.94 -16.83 -4.46
N PRO A 255 6.08 -18.16 -4.64
CA PRO A 255 5.45 -18.89 -5.75
C PRO A 255 3.91 -18.82 -5.77
N SER A 256 3.27 -18.48 -4.63
CA SER A 256 1.83 -18.19 -4.58
C SER A 256 1.54 -16.70 -4.71
N CYS A 257 2.18 -15.89 -3.87
CA CYS A 257 1.77 -14.51 -3.60
C CYS A 257 2.59 -13.44 -4.36
N GLY A 258 3.72 -13.80 -4.99
CA GLY A 258 4.56 -12.86 -5.72
C GLY A 258 3.85 -12.25 -6.93
N ILE A 259 4.12 -10.98 -7.21
CA ILE A 259 3.55 -10.24 -8.34
C ILE A 259 4.68 -9.63 -9.17
N ASP A 260 4.47 -9.55 -10.48
CA ASP A 260 5.40 -9.12 -11.53
C ASP A 260 6.65 -9.99 -11.67
N THR A 261 7.21 -10.49 -10.57
CA THR A 261 8.40 -11.34 -10.57
C THR A 261 8.31 -12.47 -9.53
N ILE A 262 8.76 -13.65 -9.94
CA ILE A 262 8.98 -14.82 -9.06
C ILE A 262 10.32 -15.48 -9.39
N TYR A 263 10.76 -16.42 -8.55
CA TYR A 263 11.94 -17.23 -8.85
C TYR A 263 11.74 -18.11 -10.09
N ASP A 264 12.82 -18.38 -10.81
CA ASP A 264 12.81 -19.05 -12.11
C ASP A 264 12.60 -20.57 -12.09
N GLY A 265 12.49 -21.19 -10.90
CA GLY A 265 12.31 -22.63 -10.76
C GLY A 265 13.61 -23.42 -10.73
N THR A 266 14.76 -22.74 -10.70
CA THR A 266 16.09 -23.37 -10.62
C THR A 266 16.68 -23.37 -9.21
N PHE A 267 16.02 -22.72 -8.23
CA PHE A 267 16.54 -22.52 -6.88
C PHE A 267 17.88 -21.76 -6.81
N THR A 268 18.25 -21.06 -7.89
CA THR A 268 19.47 -20.22 -7.95
C THR A 268 19.22 -18.78 -7.51
N LYS A 269 17.99 -18.43 -7.11
CA LYS A 269 17.50 -17.08 -6.76
C LYS A 269 17.41 -16.10 -7.93
N ASN A 270 17.52 -16.58 -9.16
CA ASN A 270 17.19 -15.80 -10.36
C ASN A 270 15.69 -15.52 -10.40
N MET A 271 15.32 -14.33 -10.88
CA MET A 271 13.93 -13.87 -10.95
C MET A 271 13.50 -13.72 -12.41
N ILE A 272 12.28 -14.11 -12.72
CA ILE A 272 11.66 -13.98 -14.05
C ILE A 272 10.36 -13.17 -13.97
N PRO A 273 9.99 -12.42 -15.04
CA PRO A 273 8.72 -11.70 -15.09
C PRO A 273 7.51 -12.64 -15.13
N ARG A 274 6.92 -12.92 -13.97
CA ARG A 274 5.77 -13.82 -13.79
C ARG A 274 5.18 -13.63 -12.39
N ASN A 275 3.87 -13.87 -12.24
CA ASN A 275 3.24 -13.88 -10.92
C ASN A 275 3.23 -15.27 -10.29
N GLY A 276 2.99 -15.31 -8.99
CA GLY A 276 2.62 -16.53 -8.28
C GLY A 276 1.20 -16.99 -8.65
N ILE A 277 0.89 -18.25 -8.35
CA ILE A 277 -0.38 -18.87 -8.76
C ILE A 277 -1.59 -18.15 -8.16
N THR A 278 -1.53 -17.78 -6.88
CA THR A 278 -2.62 -17.05 -6.22
C THR A 278 -2.75 -15.63 -6.75
N ALA A 279 -1.63 -14.97 -7.02
CA ALA A 279 -1.66 -13.63 -7.60
C ALA A 279 -2.29 -13.63 -9.00
N ASP A 280 -1.95 -14.60 -9.85
CA ASP A 280 -2.59 -14.78 -11.17
C ASP A 280 -4.10 -14.96 -11.05
N GLU A 281 -4.57 -15.87 -10.18
CA GLU A 281 -6.01 -16.13 -10.01
C GLU A 281 -6.80 -14.91 -9.54
N LEU A 282 -6.25 -14.13 -8.60
CA LEU A 282 -6.89 -12.92 -8.09
C LEU A 282 -6.97 -11.83 -9.18
N LEU A 283 -5.86 -11.60 -9.91
CA LEU A 283 -5.81 -10.62 -11.00
C LEU A 283 -6.80 -10.97 -12.13
N LEU A 284 -6.90 -12.25 -12.50
CA LEU A 284 -7.87 -12.73 -13.51
C LEU A 284 -9.33 -12.46 -13.11
N LYS A 285 -9.60 -12.27 -11.81
CA LYS A 285 -10.93 -11.92 -11.28
C LYS A 285 -11.09 -10.43 -10.98
N GLY A 286 -10.15 -9.59 -11.42
CA GLY A 286 -10.20 -8.13 -11.26
C GLY A 286 -9.98 -7.68 -9.82
N ILE A 287 -9.23 -8.46 -9.03
CA ILE A 287 -8.80 -8.07 -7.68
C ILE A 287 -7.40 -7.50 -7.81
N ASP A 288 -7.24 -6.21 -7.50
CA ASP A 288 -5.95 -5.55 -7.53
C ASP A 288 -5.04 -6.10 -6.43
N ILE A 289 -3.72 -6.05 -6.66
CA ILE A 289 -2.73 -6.58 -5.72
C ILE A 289 -1.63 -5.55 -5.49
N ILE A 290 -1.29 -5.32 -4.22
CA ILE A 290 -0.09 -4.60 -3.82
C ILE A 290 0.91 -5.61 -3.26
N GLU A 291 2.12 -5.61 -3.82
CA GLU A 291 3.24 -6.32 -3.22
C GLU A 291 3.66 -5.64 -1.92
N VAL A 292 3.72 -6.41 -0.84
CA VAL A 292 4.22 -5.96 0.45
C VAL A 292 5.46 -6.76 0.82
N ASN A 293 6.55 -6.04 1.07
CA ASN A 293 7.80 -6.63 1.50
C ASN A 293 7.86 -6.78 3.02
N LYS A 294 8.61 -7.77 3.49
CA LYS A 294 8.97 -7.89 4.90
C LYS A 294 9.72 -6.61 5.31
N ASP A 295 9.48 -6.12 6.51
CA ASP A 295 10.29 -5.05 7.08
C ASP A 295 11.76 -5.48 7.20
N GLU A 296 12.67 -4.65 6.69
CA GLU A 296 14.12 -4.80 6.86
C GLU A 296 14.64 -4.03 8.10
N GLN A 297 13.75 -3.73 9.07
CA GLN A 297 14.07 -2.86 10.22
C GLN A 297 15.31 -3.29 11.00
#